data_AF-A0A2V8NAS3-F1
#
_entry.id   AF-A0A2V8NAS3-F1
#
_cell.length_a   1.000
_cell.length_b   1.000
_cell.length_c   1.000
_cell.angle_alpha   90.00
_cell.angle_beta   90.00
_cell.angle_gamma   90.00
#
_symmetry.space_group_name_H-M   'P 1'
#
loop_
_entity.id
_entity.type
_entity.pdbx_description
1 polymer ?
#
loop_
_entity_poly.entity_id
_entity_poly.type
_entity_poly.pdbx_seq_one_letter_code
_entity_poly.pdbx_strand_id
1 'polypeptide(L)'
;MTTKISPYASSVHLISPDGKFTANIDGALEHRMGSITFGTLLISNGTSYESCNPVIIWSDDSKYLAAQQLTPYMRLKVLVIAVEEKRYGYAPGYFALLEFHSFSQEKIKGVEFADTTRTSEIEIDVSQVRWK
;
A
#
# COMPACT_ATOMS: atom_id res chain seq x y z
N MET A 1 14.74 6.23 -6.83
CA MET A 1 15.03 5.20 -5.82
C MET A 1 13.80 5.09 -4.94
N THR A 2 13.15 3.93 -4.88
CA THR A 2 12.01 3.70 -3.99
C THR A 2 12.53 3.53 -2.56
N THR A 3 12.04 4.34 -1.63
CA THR A 3 12.40 4.22 -0.21
C THR A 3 11.74 2.98 0.36
N LYS A 4 12.52 2.07 0.95
CA LYS A 4 11.98 0.93 1.69
C LYS A 4 11.31 1.44 2.96
N ILE A 5 10.05 1.09 3.15
CA ILE A 5 9.27 1.45 4.34
C ILE A 5 9.13 0.22 5.22
N SER A 6 9.42 0.38 6.51
CA SER A 6 9.21 -0.70 7.47
C SER A 6 7.71 -0.92 7.67
N PRO A 7 7.23 -2.18 7.65
CA PRO A 7 5.83 -2.48 7.95
C PRO A 7 5.46 -2.32 9.44
N TYR A 8 6.46 -2.07 10.28
CA TYR A 8 6.29 -1.73 11.71
C TYR A 8 6.38 -0.23 11.98
N ALA A 9 6.53 0.59 10.93
CA ALA A 9 6.61 2.03 11.11
C ALA A 9 5.33 2.57 11.78
N SER A 10 5.46 3.55 12.67
CA SER A 10 4.30 4.23 13.26
C SER A 10 3.78 5.36 12.36
N SER A 11 4.56 5.77 11.36
CA SER A 11 4.14 6.76 10.38
C SER A 11 4.85 6.60 9.04
N VAL A 12 4.26 7.16 7.99
CA VAL A 12 4.88 7.37 6.68
C VAL A 12 4.35 8.66 6.08
N HIS A 13 5.25 9.40 5.41
CA HIS A 13 4.92 10.58 4.63
C HIS A 13 5.61 10.47 3.27
N LEU A 14 4.84 10.35 2.19
CA LEU A 14 5.36 10.33 0.82
C LEU A 14 4.71 11.40 -0.04
N ILE A 15 5.49 11.94 -0.96
CA ILE A 15 5.01 12.86 -2.01
C ILE A 15 4.98 12.06 -3.32
N SER A 16 3.96 12.28 -4.16
CA SER A 16 3.90 11.69 -5.51
C SER A 16 5.09 12.15 -6.35
N PRO A 17 5.54 11.36 -7.35
CA PRO A 17 6.68 11.74 -8.19
C PRO A 17 6.56 13.09 -8.88
N ASP A 18 5.35 13.51 -9.24
CA ASP A 18 5.05 14.82 -9.84
C ASP A 18 4.88 15.96 -8.81
N GLY A 19 4.95 15.66 -7.52
CA GLY A 19 4.82 16.63 -6.43
C GLY A 19 3.40 17.09 -6.11
N LYS A 20 2.37 16.63 -6.84
CA LYS A 20 0.99 17.15 -6.68
C LYS A 20 0.25 16.59 -5.46
N PHE A 21 0.55 15.37 -5.07
CA PHE A 21 -0.16 14.67 -4.01
C PHE A 21 0.77 14.25 -2.88
N THR A 22 0.23 14.21 -1.66
CA THR A 22 0.92 13.62 -0.51
C THR A 22 0.08 12.48 0.07
N ALA A 23 0.75 11.45 0.57
CA ALA A 23 0.16 10.30 1.24
C ALA A 23 0.77 10.16 2.64
N ASN A 24 -0.09 10.18 3.66
CA ASN A 24 0.31 10.19 5.06
C ASN A 24 -0.39 9.07 5.81
N ILE A 25 0.35 8.35 6.64
CA ILE A 25 -0.22 7.58 7.75
C ILE A 25 0.50 8.06 8.99
N ASP A 26 -0.25 8.51 9.98
CA ASP A 26 0.28 8.94 11.28
C ASP A 26 -0.36 8.11 12.39
N GLY A 27 0.44 7.73 13.39
CA GLY A 27 -0.04 6.99 14.55
C GLY A 27 -0.52 5.58 14.23
N ALA A 28 0.12 4.89 13.28
CA ALA A 28 -0.14 3.47 13.03
C ALA A 28 0.25 2.65 14.27
N LEU A 29 -0.65 1.78 14.71
CA LEU A 29 -0.49 0.97 15.91
C LEU A 29 -0.43 -0.51 15.55
N GLU A 30 0.29 -1.27 16.38
CA GLU A 30 0.28 -2.72 16.28
C GLU A 30 -1.13 -3.24 16.51
N HIS A 31 -1.60 -4.14 15.65
CA HIS A 31 -2.88 -4.82 15.84
C HIS A 31 -2.82 -5.84 16.99
N ARG A 32 -1.67 -6.49 17.17
CA ARG A 32 -1.34 -7.38 18.30
C ARG A 32 0.15 -7.22 18.63
N MET A 33 0.53 -7.55 19.85
CA MET A 33 1.93 -7.46 20.28
C MET A 33 2.87 -8.18 19.31
N GLY A 34 3.79 -7.44 18.71
CA GLY A 34 4.74 -7.95 17.71
C GLY A 34 4.19 -8.11 16.29
N SER A 35 2.98 -7.60 16.01
CA SER A 35 2.42 -7.57 14.67
C SER A 35 2.83 -6.31 13.92
N ILE A 36 2.65 -6.32 12.60
CA ILE A 36 2.73 -5.12 11.78
C ILE A 36 1.70 -4.07 12.22
N THR A 37 1.98 -2.81 11.87
CA THR A 37 1.16 -1.67 12.26
C THR A 37 0.11 -1.34 11.21
N PHE A 38 -1.00 -0.75 11.63
CA PHE A 38 -2.02 -0.21 10.73
C PHE A 38 -2.52 1.13 11.24
N GLY A 39 -2.86 2.02 10.31
CA GLY A 39 -3.43 3.33 10.59
C GLY A 39 -4.35 3.80 9.49
N THR A 40 -4.66 5.08 9.50
CA THR A 40 -5.47 5.72 8.46
C THR A 40 -4.56 6.38 7.45
N LEU A 41 -4.65 5.96 6.19
CA LEU A 41 -4.02 6.61 5.06
C LEU A 41 -4.83 7.84 4.67
N LEU A 42 -4.19 9.01 4.69
CA LEU A 42 -4.73 10.30 4.29
C LEU A 42 -4.01 10.76 3.03
N ILE A 43 -4.77 11.18 2.01
CA ILE A 43 -4.22 11.74 0.78
C ILE A 43 -4.62 13.21 0.68
N SER A 44 -3.73 14.07 0.19
CA SER A 44 -3.98 15.52 0.07
C SER A 44 -5.16 15.89 -0.85
N ASN A 45 -5.67 14.95 -1.65
CA ASN A 45 -6.88 15.10 -2.46
C ASN A 45 -8.19 15.02 -1.64
N GLY A 46 -8.08 14.84 -0.31
CA GLY A 46 -9.19 14.74 0.65
C GLY A 46 -9.75 13.34 0.86
N THR A 47 -9.15 12.30 0.27
CA THR A 47 -9.57 10.90 0.49
C THR A 47 -8.84 10.27 1.67
N SER A 48 -9.50 9.30 2.32
CA SER A 48 -8.92 8.54 3.43
C SER A 48 -9.30 7.07 3.40
N TYR A 49 -8.40 6.22 3.89
CA TYR A 49 -8.56 4.77 3.92
C TYR A 49 -8.04 4.20 5.24
N GLU A 50 -8.92 3.57 6.01
CA GLU A 50 -8.55 2.99 7.32
C GLU A 50 -7.79 1.68 7.18
N SER A 51 -7.17 1.22 8.27
CA SER A 51 -6.51 -0.08 8.37
C SER A 51 -5.42 -0.32 7.31
N CYS A 52 -4.75 0.75 6.88
CA CYS A 52 -3.64 0.69 5.93
C CYS A 52 -2.31 0.53 6.68
N ASN A 53 -1.47 -0.38 6.20
CA ASN A 53 -0.09 -0.53 6.65
C ASN A 53 0.76 0.62 6.05
N PRO A 54 1.79 1.11 6.77
CA PRO A 54 2.71 2.13 6.27
C PRO A 54 3.44 1.77 4.97
N VAL A 55 3.53 0.48 4.61
CA VAL A 55 4.09 0.07 3.32
C VAL A 55 3.16 0.50 2.19
N ILE A 56 3.53 1.63 1.57
CA ILE A 56 2.84 2.26 0.45
C ILE A 56 3.81 2.58 -0.68
N ILE A 57 3.32 2.69 -1.91
CA ILE A 57 4.12 3.05 -3.07
C ILE A 57 3.31 3.84 -4.10
N TRP A 58 3.89 4.93 -4.61
CA TRP A 58 3.36 5.70 -5.73
C TRP A 58 3.73 5.06 -7.06
N SER A 59 2.82 5.12 -8.04
CA SER A 59 3.19 4.87 -9.43
C SER A 59 4.13 5.96 -9.94
N ASP A 60 5.04 5.59 -10.84
CA ASP A 60 5.98 6.50 -11.50
C ASP A 60 5.29 7.68 -12.22
N ASP A 61 4.11 7.42 -12.80
CA ASP A 61 3.27 8.43 -13.45
C ASP A 61 2.37 9.23 -12.49
N SER A 62 2.49 9.02 -11.17
CA SER A 62 1.74 9.71 -10.12
C SER A 62 0.21 9.52 -10.13
N LYS A 63 -0.33 8.68 -11.02
CA LYS A 63 -1.78 8.45 -11.13
C LYS A 63 -2.31 7.54 -10.03
N TYR A 64 -1.47 6.62 -9.56
CA TYR A 64 -1.87 5.56 -8.65
C TYR A 64 -1.06 5.56 -7.37
N LEU A 65 -1.72 5.19 -6.27
CA LEU A 65 -1.08 4.83 -5.01
C LEU A 65 -1.51 3.42 -4.63
N ALA A 66 -0.55 2.58 -4.24
CA ALA A 66 -0.82 1.28 -3.69
C ALA A 66 -0.47 1.23 -2.20
N ALA A 67 -1.31 0.55 -1.42
CA ALA A 67 -1.12 0.34 0.00
C ALA A 67 -1.55 -1.08 0.38
N GLN A 68 -0.91 -1.66 1.38
CA GLN A 68 -1.42 -2.88 2.00
C GLN A 68 -2.50 -2.53 3.03
N GLN A 69 -3.66 -3.18 2.97
CA GLN A 69 -4.80 -2.92 3.86
C GLN A 69 -5.27 -4.20 4.55
N LEU A 70 -5.52 -4.11 5.86
CA LEU A 70 -6.12 -5.18 6.66
C LEU A 70 -7.64 -5.20 6.47
N THR A 71 -8.16 -6.38 6.15
CA THR A 71 -9.61 -6.62 6.05
C THR A 71 -10.20 -6.99 7.42
N PRO A 72 -11.53 -6.85 7.62
CA PRO A 72 -12.20 -7.27 8.85
C PRO A 72 -11.99 -8.74 9.24
N TYR A 73 -11.62 -9.59 8.28
CA TYR A 73 -11.33 -11.02 8.50
C TYR A 73 -9.85 -11.32 8.71
N MET A 74 -9.05 -10.33 9.13
CA MET A 74 -7.63 -10.49 9.43
C MET A 74 -6.77 -10.96 8.24
N ARG A 75 -7.19 -10.61 7.01
CA ARG A 75 -6.42 -10.89 5.79
C ARG A 75 -5.93 -9.59 5.17
N LEU A 76 -4.75 -9.61 4.56
CA LEU A 76 -4.19 -8.43 3.89
C LEU A 76 -4.56 -8.44 2.41
N LYS A 77 -4.88 -7.26 1.89
CA LYS A 77 -5.11 -7.00 0.47
C LYS A 77 -4.24 -5.84 0.01
N VAL A 78 -4.01 -5.77 -1.30
CA VAL A 78 -3.43 -4.58 -1.92
C VAL A 78 -4.58 -3.68 -2.36
N LEU A 79 -4.69 -2.54 -1.70
CA LEU A 79 -5.53 -1.42 -2.07
C LEU A 79 -4.80 -0.63 -3.17
N VAL A 80 -5.48 -0.36 -4.27
CA VAL A 80 -4.98 0.51 -5.35
C VAL A 80 -5.94 1.69 -5.50
N ILE A 81 -5.39 2.90 -5.54
CA ILE A 81 -6.13 4.15 -5.53
C ILE A 81 -5.75 4.92 -6.80
N ALA A 82 -6.74 5.24 -7.63
CA ALA A 82 -6.61 6.19 -8.72
C ALA A 82 -6.86 7.60 -8.14
N VAL A 83 -5.77 8.33 -7.92
CA VAL A 83 -5.77 9.48 -7.00
C VAL A 83 -6.52 10.69 -7.57
N GLU A 84 -6.36 10.98 -8.86
CA GLU A 84 -7.08 12.06 -9.53
C GLU A 84 -8.58 11.75 -9.65
N GLU A 85 -8.92 10.48 -9.92
CA GLU A 85 -10.31 10.02 -10.06
C GLU A 85 -11.03 9.85 -8.72
N LYS A 86 -10.31 9.95 -7.59
CA LYS A 86 -10.82 9.64 -6.23
C LYS A 86 -11.48 8.26 -6.15
N ARG A 87 -10.95 7.32 -6.91
CA ARG A 87 -11.47 5.96 -7.06
C ARG A 87 -10.49 4.98 -6.45
N TYR A 88 -10.99 3.85 -5.95
CA TYR A 88 -10.13 2.80 -5.39
C TYR A 88 -10.65 1.42 -5.75
N GLY A 89 -9.77 0.43 -5.63
CA GLY A 89 -10.09 -0.96 -5.82
C GLY A 89 -9.10 -1.88 -5.12
N TYR A 90 -9.31 -3.17 -5.25
CA TYR A 90 -8.40 -4.17 -4.70
C TYR A 90 -7.80 -5.02 -5.81
N ALA A 91 -6.50 -5.27 -5.70
CA ALA A 91 -5.86 -6.34 -6.45
C ALA A 91 -6.51 -7.70 -6.11
N PRO A 92 -6.54 -8.65 -7.05
CA PRO A 92 -7.04 -9.98 -6.78
C PRO A 92 -6.15 -10.70 -5.74
N GLY A 93 -6.80 -11.50 -4.89
CA GLY A 93 -6.11 -12.34 -3.90
C GLY A 93 -5.99 -11.74 -2.51
N TYR A 94 -5.24 -12.46 -1.68
CA TYR A 94 -4.85 -12.08 -0.33
C TYR A 94 -3.35 -12.29 -0.22
N PHE A 95 -2.71 -11.46 0.59
CA PHE A 95 -1.27 -11.46 0.75
C PHE A 95 -0.91 -11.64 2.22
N ALA A 96 0.31 -12.09 2.47
CA ALA A 96 1.02 -11.94 3.73
C ALA A 96 1.66 -10.54 3.78
N LEU A 97 2.75 -10.39 4.52
CA LEU A 97 3.45 -9.12 4.60
C LEU A 97 4.11 -8.76 3.27
N LEU A 98 3.93 -7.53 2.79
CA LEU A 98 4.50 -7.08 1.52
C LEU A 98 5.60 -6.04 1.73
N GLU A 99 6.61 -6.08 0.86
CA GLU A 99 7.53 -4.97 0.58
C GLU A 99 7.38 -4.59 -0.89
N PHE A 100 6.90 -3.38 -1.17
CA PHE A 100 6.81 -2.88 -2.53
C PHE A 100 8.17 -2.35 -3.02
N HIS A 101 8.51 -2.65 -4.28
CA HIS A 101 9.78 -2.25 -4.90
C HIS A 101 9.58 -1.25 -6.03
N SER A 102 8.59 -1.48 -6.88
CA SER A 102 8.29 -0.59 -8.00
C SER A 102 6.80 -0.56 -8.31
N PHE A 103 6.32 0.59 -8.77
CA PHE A 103 5.01 0.72 -9.39
C PHE A 103 5.19 1.51 -10.67
N SER A 104 5.21 0.82 -11.79
CA SER A 104 5.50 1.39 -13.11
C SER A 104 4.73 0.66 -14.17
N GLN A 105 4.31 1.35 -15.23
CA GLN A 105 3.58 0.73 -16.34
C GLN A 105 2.38 -0.11 -15.86
N GLU A 106 1.61 0.45 -14.91
CA GLU A 106 0.43 -0.23 -14.34
C GLU A 106 0.73 -1.57 -13.63
N LYS A 107 1.99 -1.79 -13.23
CA LYS A 107 2.42 -2.99 -12.53
C LYS A 107 3.10 -2.67 -11.22
N ILE A 108 2.61 -3.28 -10.15
CA ILE A 108 3.21 -3.23 -8.82
C ILE A 108 4.08 -4.48 -8.67
N LYS A 109 5.36 -4.29 -8.35
CA LYS A 109 6.29 -5.38 -8.04
C LYS A 109 6.79 -5.26 -6.62
N GLY A 110 7.09 -6.40 -6.02
CA GLY A 110 7.61 -6.46 -4.68
C GLY A 110 7.89 -7.88 -4.25
N VAL A 111 8.07 -8.04 -2.94
CA VAL A 111 8.26 -9.33 -2.30
C VAL A 111 7.20 -9.52 -1.23
N GLU A 112 6.63 -10.72 -1.21
CA GLU A 112 5.78 -11.21 -0.14
C GLU A 112 6.59 -12.05 0.84
N PHE A 113 6.42 -11.81 2.13
CA PHE A 113 7.01 -12.56 3.23
C PHE A 113 5.92 -13.42 3.88
N ALA A 114 5.89 -14.70 3.54
CA ALA A 114 4.97 -15.65 4.17
C ALA A 114 5.39 -15.94 5.63
N ASP A 115 6.69 -15.91 5.89
CA ASP A 115 7.31 -15.92 7.22
C ASP A 115 8.73 -15.33 7.11
N THR A 116 9.54 -15.48 8.16
CA THR A 116 10.92 -14.95 8.23
C THR A 116 11.91 -15.62 7.28
N THR A 117 11.53 -16.73 6.63
CA THR A 117 12.40 -17.57 5.80
C THR A 117 11.88 -17.75 4.38
N ARG A 118 10.58 -17.59 4.15
CA ARG A 118 9.93 -17.79 2.85
C ARG A 118 9.50 -16.47 2.25
N THR A 119 10.16 -16.13 1.15
CA THR A 119 9.85 -14.98 0.31
C THR A 119 9.42 -15.42 -1.09
N SER A 120 8.48 -14.68 -1.66
CA SER A 120 8.03 -14.85 -3.04
C SER A 120 7.99 -13.51 -3.74
N GLU A 121 8.47 -13.44 -4.97
CA GLU A 121 8.25 -12.25 -5.80
C GLU A 121 6.75 -12.14 -6.16
N ILE A 122 6.25 -10.92 -6.16
CA ILE A 122 4.90 -10.61 -6.61
C ILE A 122 4.91 -9.62 -7.76
N GLU A 123 4.00 -9.81 -8.70
CA GLU A 123 3.65 -8.85 -9.73
C GLU A 123 2.12 -8.72 -9.77
N ILE A 124 1.62 -7.51 -9.61
CA ILE A 124 0.20 -7.19 -9.63
C ILE A 124 -0.05 -6.21 -10.76
N ASP A 125 -0.97 -6.56 -11.66
CA ASP A 125 -1.38 -5.73 -12.78
C ASP A 125 -2.63 -4.91 -12.42
N VAL A 126 -2.59 -3.59 -12.62
CA VAL A 126 -3.69 -2.67 -12.28
C VAL A 126 -4.94 -2.99 -13.10
N SER A 127 -4.82 -3.56 -14.30
CA SER A 127 -5.97 -3.99 -15.10
C SER A 127 -6.83 -5.07 -14.42
N GLN A 128 -6.26 -5.80 -13.45
CA GLN A 128 -6.95 -6.83 -12.67
C GLN A 128 -7.61 -6.28 -11.41
N VAL A 129 -7.40 -5.00 -11.09
CA VAL A 129 -7.97 -4.35 -9.91
C VAL A 129 -9.49 -4.31 -10.03
N ARG A 130 -10.15 -4.79 -8.97
CA ARG A 130 -11.60 -4.70 -8.83
C ARG A 130 -11.96 -3.35 -8.25
N TRP A 131 -12.14 -2.38 -9.13
CA TRP A 131 -12.50 -1.02 -8.81
C TRP A 131 -13.91 -0.91 -8.22
N LYS A 132 -14.07 0.00 -7.27
CA LYS A 132 -15.35 0.41 -6.66
C LYS A 132 -15.72 1.83 -7.05
#